data_AF-X1Q3G9-F1
#
_entry.id   AF-X1Q3G9-F1
#
_cell.length_a   1.000
_cell.length_b   1.000
_cell.length_c   1.000
_cell.angle_alpha   90.00
_cell.angle_beta   90.00
_cell.angle_gamma   90.00
#
_symmetry.space_group_name_H-M   'P 1'
#
loop_
_entity.id
_entity.type
_entity.pdbx_description
1 polymer ?
#
loop_
_entity_poly.entity_id
_entity_poly.type
_entity_poly.pdbx_seq_one_letter_code
_entity_poly.pdbx_strand_id
1 'polypeptide(L)'
;MEKYFQIAKCFRDEDTRADRQPEFTQLDLEMSFVEDEDILNMMEELFTSMVEAIKPDLRLIKPFPRLSYAEAMERYGTDKPDLRFGLEIRDLSDIAVQSSFSIFRSAIANGGKVQGICAPGCATYTRSQLDELNKFAQGLGAEGLVTISLGTSAGSLNDLTIEMVRSVAAKFLTLDQIKQMAERLGANMGDLLLIIAGEPGVVNLVLAELRQEMGRRLKLAEPELFVFAFIVDFPLLKRSEETGRWESEHHPFTAPRDEDVPLLDTAPGRVRAKHYDMICNGYEIGGGSLRIYTSELQRKVFRLLGYSDAEIDVQFGHMLEAFEYGAPPHGGIALGLDRIVMLLAGEETIREVIAFPKNQSAVDLTFNAPSQRLEMPG
;
A
#
# COMPACT_ATOMS: atom_id res chain seq x y z
N MET A 1 -24.13 -17.20 14.64
CA MET A 1 -22.84 -16.99 13.96
C MET A 1 -22.50 -18.25 13.21
N GLU A 2 -22.74 -18.27 11.91
CA GLU A 2 -22.20 -19.29 11.02
C GLU A 2 -20.81 -18.84 10.56
N LYS A 3 -19.88 -19.79 10.41
CA LYS A 3 -18.51 -19.54 9.96
C LYS A 3 -18.18 -20.49 8.82
N TYR A 4 -17.67 -19.96 7.73
CA TYR A 4 -17.21 -20.69 6.57
C TYR A 4 -15.72 -20.41 6.36
N PHE A 5 -14.98 -21.43 5.91
CA PHE A 5 -13.69 -21.23 5.29
C PHE A 5 -13.45 -22.26 4.20
N GLN A 6 -12.59 -21.92 3.24
CA GLN A 6 -12.10 -22.83 2.22
C GLN A 6 -10.68 -22.47 1.79
N ILE A 7 -9.85 -23.49 1.58
CA ILE A 7 -8.63 -23.33 0.79
C ILE A 7 -9.03 -23.57 -0.66
N ALA A 8 -9.16 -22.49 -1.42
CA ALA A 8 -9.72 -22.48 -2.77
C ALA A 8 -8.68 -22.07 -3.81
N LYS A 9 -8.82 -22.61 -5.02
CA LYS A 9 -8.13 -22.11 -6.20
C LYS A 9 -8.92 -20.96 -6.80
N CYS A 10 -8.23 -19.87 -7.08
CA CYS A 10 -8.76 -18.66 -7.66
C CYS A 10 -8.08 -18.41 -9.01
N PHE A 11 -8.85 -17.87 -9.96
CA PHE A 11 -8.40 -17.64 -11.32
C PHE A 11 -8.63 -16.17 -11.68
N ARG A 12 -7.59 -15.48 -12.16
CA ARG A 12 -7.66 -14.09 -12.64
C ARG A 12 -6.79 -13.96 -13.88
N ASP A 13 -7.40 -13.53 -14.98
CA ASP A 13 -6.70 -13.25 -16.23
C ASP A 13 -6.15 -11.82 -16.23
N GLU A 14 -5.07 -11.63 -15.46
CA GLU A 14 -4.36 -10.37 -15.28
C GLU A 14 -2.87 -10.53 -15.60
N ASP A 15 -2.19 -9.42 -15.90
CA ASP A 15 -0.73 -9.43 -16.07
C ASP A 15 -0.01 -9.99 -14.84
N THR A 16 0.86 -10.96 -15.09
CA THR A 16 1.62 -11.62 -14.02
C THR A 16 2.76 -10.74 -13.50
N ARG A 17 3.09 -10.90 -12.22
CA ARG A 17 4.19 -10.21 -11.51
C ARG A 17 4.95 -11.23 -10.66
N ALA A 18 6.01 -10.81 -9.98
CA ALA A 18 6.78 -11.69 -9.10
C ALA A 18 5.92 -12.37 -8.01
N ASP A 19 4.83 -11.72 -7.60
CA ASP A 19 3.88 -12.14 -6.58
C ASP A 19 2.47 -12.43 -7.13
N ARG A 20 2.31 -12.61 -8.46
CA ARG A 20 1.00 -12.87 -9.12
C ARG A 20 1.08 -14.00 -10.14
N GLN A 21 0.09 -14.90 -10.08
CA GLN A 21 -0.12 -16.02 -11.02
C GLN A 21 -1.57 -16.00 -11.52
N PRO A 22 -1.83 -16.50 -12.75
CA PRO A 22 -3.19 -16.56 -13.29
C PRO A 22 -4.10 -17.53 -12.51
N GLU A 23 -3.49 -18.51 -11.83
CA GLU A 23 -4.12 -19.40 -10.87
C GLU A 23 -3.34 -19.32 -9.56
N PHE A 24 -4.03 -19.04 -8.45
CA PHE A 24 -3.43 -18.90 -7.12
C PHE A 24 -4.34 -19.49 -6.05
N THR A 25 -3.82 -19.63 -4.83
CA THR A 25 -4.51 -20.29 -3.72
C THR A 25 -4.88 -19.28 -2.65
N GLN A 26 -6.16 -19.24 -2.28
CA GLN A 26 -6.64 -18.42 -1.16
C GLN A 26 -7.11 -19.29 0.00
N LEU A 27 -6.85 -18.84 1.22
CA LEU A 27 -7.67 -19.19 2.37
C LEU A 27 -8.79 -18.16 2.46
N ASP A 28 -9.97 -18.53 1.99
CA ASP A 28 -11.17 -17.71 1.96
C ASP A 28 -12.00 -17.98 3.22
N LEU A 29 -12.47 -16.92 3.89
CA LEU A 29 -13.30 -17.01 5.10
C LEU A 29 -14.47 -16.03 5.03
N GLU A 30 -15.64 -16.47 5.49
CA GLU A 30 -16.82 -15.61 5.64
C GLU A 30 -17.56 -15.96 6.94
N MET A 31 -18.12 -14.97 7.61
CA MET A 31 -18.81 -15.10 8.90
C MET A 31 -20.06 -14.23 8.94
N SER A 32 -21.10 -14.72 9.63
CA SER A 32 -22.34 -13.96 9.88
C SER A 32 -22.41 -13.41 11.31
N PHE A 33 -23.00 -12.22 11.46
CA PHE A 33 -23.16 -11.46 12.70
C PHE A 33 -21.82 -11.08 13.34
N VAL A 34 -20.94 -10.46 12.54
CA VAL A 34 -19.60 -10.03 12.93
C VAL A 34 -19.37 -8.55 12.68
N GLU A 35 -18.50 -7.95 13.47
CA GLU A 35 -17.90 -6.64 13.24
C GLU A 35 -16.46 -6.79 12.69
N ASP A 36 -15.84 -5.69 12.27
CA ASP A 36 -14.46 -5.69 11.77
C ASP A 36 -13.49 -6.22 12.84
N GLU A 37 -13.65 -5.78 14.08
CA GLU A 37 -12.87 -6.24 15.23
C GLU A 37 -12.89 -7.77 15.42
N ASP A 38 -14.03 -8.44 15.20
CA ASP A 38 -14.12 -9.90 15.33
C ASP A 38 -13.20 -10.60 14.32
N ILE A 39 -13.15 -10.08 13.08
CA ILE A 39 -12.33 -10.64 12.00
C ILE A 39 -10.85 -10.32 12.25
N LEU A 40 -10.51 -9.07 12.60
CA LEU A 40 -9.12 -8.67 12.87
C LEU A 40 -8.51 -9.46 14.02
N ASN A 41 -9.24 -9.62 15.12
CA ASN A 41 -8.76 -10.38 16.29
C ASN A 41 -8.59 -11.87 15.96
N MET A 42 -9.52 -12.47 15.22
CA MET A 42 -9.40 -13.86 14.76
C MET A 42 -8.19 -14.06 13.85
N MET A 43 -7.94 -13.12 12.92
CA MET A 43 -6.77 -13.16 12.04
C MET A 43 -5.46 -13.00 12.81
N GLU A 44 -5.41 -12.10 13.79
CA GLU A 44 -4.23 -11.93 14.66
C GLU A 44 -3.91 -13.22 15.44
N GLU A 45 -4.92 -13.87 16.02
CA GLU A 45 -4.77 -15.14 16.74
C GLU A 45 -4.30 -16.27 15.81
N LEU A 46 -4.92 -16.38 14.62
CA LEU A 46 -4.58 -17.38 13.61
C LEU A 46 -3.11 -17.26 13.19
N PHE A 47 -2.68 -16.08 12.78
CA PHE A 47 -1.31 -15.87 12.28
C PHE A 47 -0.27 -15.96 13.39
N THR A 48 -0.59 -15.45 14.58
CA THR A 48 0.26 -15.64 15.76
C THR A 48 0.52 -17.12 16.01
N SER A 49 -0.55 -17.91 16.12
CA SER A 49 -0.46 -19.34 16.42
C SER A 49 0.25 -20.11 15.31
N MET A 50 -0.03 -19.76 14.05
CA MET A 50 0.60 -20.39 12.88
C MET A 50 2.10 -20.15 12.85
N VAL A 51 2.55 -18.91 13.03
CA VAL A 51 3.98 -18.57 12.97
C VAL A 51 4.73 -19.21 14.14
N GLU A 52 4.17 -19.15 15.36
CA GLU A 52 4.80 -19.78 16.53
C GLU A 52 4.93 -21.30 16.38
N ALA A 53 3.98 -21.95 15.71
CA ALA A 53 4.02 -23.39 15.46
C ALA A 53 5.03 -23.79 14.37
N ILE A 54 5.15 -23.00 13.30
CA ILE A 54 5.94 -23.38 12.10
C ILE A 54 7.35 -22.80 12.13
N LYS A 55 7.52 -21.60 12.68
CA LYS A 55 8.77 -20.82 12.71
C LYS A 55 8.96 -20.15 14.09
N PRO A 56 9.17 -20.94 15.17
CA PRO A 56 9.25 -20.41 16.54
C PRO A 56 10.40 -19.43 16.78
N ASP A 57 11.42 -19.41 15.91
CA ASP A 57 12.57 -18.50 16.00
C ASP A 57 12.28 -17.10 15.43
N LEU A 58 11.18 -16.92 14.69
CA LEU A 58 10.79 -15.61 14.17
C LEU A 58 10.20 -14.74 15.28
N ARG A 59 10.60 -13.47 15.33
CA ARG A 59 10.02 -12.49 16.26
C ARG A 59 8.81 -11.83 15.65
N LEU A 60 7.74 -11.73 16.45
CA LEU A 60 6.49 -11.06 16.09
C LEU A 60 6.31 -9.80 16.94
N ILE A 61 5.80 -8.74 16.31
CA ILE A 61 5.26 -7.58 17.04
C ILE A 61 3.80 -7.88 17.36
N LYS A 62 3.43 -7.74 18.64
CA LYS A 62 2.06 -7.97 19.14
C LYS A 62 1.65 -6.85 20.11
N PRO A 63 0.37 -6.42 20.13
CA PRO A 63 -0.67 -6.77 19.14
C PRO A 63 -0.28 -6.26 17.74
N PHE A 64 -0.91 -6.78 16.68
CA PHE A 64 -0.58 -6.34 15.32
C PHE A 64 -0.94 -4.85 15.17
N PRO A 65 0.00 -3.99 14.72
CA PRO A 65 -0.30 -2.58 14.49
C PRO A 65 -1.48 -2.40 13.56
N ARG A 66 -2.31 -1.41 13.86
CA ARG A 66 -3.46 -1.01 13.04
C ARG A 66 -3.25 0.42 12.59
N LEU A 67 -3.31 0.64 11.29
CA LEU A 67 -3.18 1.96 10.67
C LEU A 67 -4.42 2.20 9.83
N SER A 68 -4.98 3.41 9.91
CA SER A 68 -5.92 3.82 8.87
C SER A 68 -5.19 3.94 7.52
N TYR A 69 -5.90 3.76 6.42
CA TYR A 69 -5.38 3.98 5.07
C TYR A 69 -4.77 5.38 4.95
N ALA A 70 -5.43 6.39 5.52
CA ALA A 70 -4.92 7.76 5.54
C ALA A 70 -3.55 7.87 6.23
N GLU A 71 -3.38 7.25 7.41
CA GLU A 71 -2.09 7.22 8.12
C GLU A 71 -1.01 6.45 7.34
N ALA A 72 -1.37 5.33 6.73
CA ALA A 72 -0.46 4.53 5.92
C ALA A 72 0.06 5.31 4.71
N MET A 73 -0.85 5.96 3.97
CA MET A 73 -0.50 6.82 2.85
C MET A 73 0.29 8.06 3.27
N GLU A 74 -0.06 8.70 4.38
CA GLU A 74 0.65 9.89 4.88
C GLU A 74 2.09 9.56 5.32
N ARG A 75 2.27 8.46 6.06
CA ARG A 75 3.56 8.11 6.67
C ARG A 75 4.46 7.29 5.77
N TYR A 76 3.90 6.55 4.81
CA TYR A 76 4.66 5.60 4.00
C TYR A 76 4.39 5.67 2.50
N GLY A 77 3.37 6.41 2.06
CA GLY A 77 3.03 6.56 0.64
C GLY A 77 2.44 5.30 0.00
N THR A 78 2.10 4.30 0.82
CA THR A 78 1.53 3.02 0.40
C THR A 78 0.61 2.45 1.48
N ASP A 79 -0.38 1.68 1.06
CA ASP A 79 -1.31 0.87 1.85
C ASP A 79 -0.74 -0.51 2.24
N LYS A 80 0.53 -0.78 1.94
CA LYS A 80 1.23 -2.00 2.39
C LYS A 80 2.65 -1.69 2.85
N PRO A 81 2.81 -0.81 3.85
CA PRO A 81 4.12 -0.41 4.31
C PRO A 81 4.90 -1.57 4.95
N ASP A 82 6.20 -1.65 4.66
CA ASP A 82 7.10 -2.47 5.47
C ASP A 82 7.43 -1.74 6.77
N LEU A 83 6.87 -2.23 7.88
CA LEU A 83 7.00 -1.60 9.20
C LEU A 83 8.25 -2.04 9.99
N ARG A 84 9.14 -2.86 9.40
CA ARG A 84 10.37 -3.30 10.07
C ARG A 84 11.39 -2.19 10.29
N PHE A 85 11.25 -1.06 9.60
CA PHE A 85 12.16 0.08 9.69
C PHE A 85 11.40 1.41 9.61
N GLY A 86 12.08 2.51 10.00
CA GLY A 86 11.52 3.87 10.00
C GLY A 86 11.43 4.48 8.61
N LEU A 87 12.15 5.59 8.40
CA LEU A 87 12.14 6.38 7.14
C LEU A 87 10.75 6.89 6.76
N GLU A 88 9.97 7.32 7.75
CA GLU A 88 8.62 7.84 7.50
C GLU A 88 8.66 9.10 6.63
N ILE A 89 7.70 9.20 5.73
CA ILE A 89 7.47 10.38 4.90
C ILE A 89 6.92 11.49 5.79
N ARG A 90 7.46 12.69 5.61
CA ARG A 90 6.96 13.89 6.30
C ARG A 90 6.74 15.03 5.33
N ASP A 91 5.67 15.78 5.57
CA ASP A 91 5.36 17.00 4.84
C ASP A 91 6.28 18.15 5.27
N LEU A 92 6.86 18.81 4.26
CA LEU A 92 7.78 19.93 4.39
C LEU A 92 7.24 21.18 3.67
N SER A 93 6.01 21.13 3.13
CA SER A 93 5.44 22.16 2.27
C SER A 93 5.38 23.53 2.95
N ASP A 94 5.09 23.56 4.25
CA ASP A 94 5.05 24.77 5.09
C ASP A 94 6.41 25.46 5.24
N ILE A 95 7.50 24.69 5.29
CA ILE A 95 8.87 25.22 5.30
C ILE A 95 9.29 25.58 3.87
N ALA A 96 8.98 24.71 2.91
CA ALA A 96 9.40 24.81 1.52
C ALA A 96 8.82 26.04 0.80
N VAL A 97 7.59 26.45 1.12
CA VAL A 97 6.96 27.67 0.57
C VAL A 97 7.70 28.94 0.97
N GLN A 98 8.38 28.94 2.11
CA GLN A 98 9.16 30.09 2.60
C GLN A 98 10.55 30.16 1.96
N SER A 99 10.96 29.14 1.21
CA SER A 99 12.28 29.11 0.57
C SER A 99 12.35 30.02 -0.66
N SER A 100 13.57 30.34 -1.09
CA SER A 100 13.78 31.01 -2.38
C SER A 100 13.86 30.03 -3.56
N PHE A 101 13.69 28.73 -3.31
CA PHE A 101 13.92 27.67 -4.29
C PHE A 101 12.70 27.51 -5.21
N SER A 102 12.87 27.80 -6.50
CA SER A 102 11.76 27.86 -7.46
C SER A 102 11.03 26.53 -7.59
N ILE A 103 11.73 25.40 -7.54
CA ILE A 103 11.13 24.06 -7.68
C ILE A 103 10.08 23.82 -6.60
N PHE A 104 10.42 24.08 -5.33
CA PHE A 104 9.48 23.94 -4.21
C PHE A 104 8.28 24.87 -4.33
N ARG A 105 8.53 26.15 -4.62
CA ARG A 105 7.43 27.13 -4.74
C ARG A 105 6.50 26.81 -5.91
N SER A 106 7.04 26.40 -7.06
CA SER A 106 6.25 26.05 -8.23
C SER A 106 5.38 24.82 -7.97
N ALA A 107 5.93 23.78 -7.31
CA ALA A 107 5.15 22.59 -6.95
C ALA A 107 3.94 22.96 -6.08
N ILE A 108 4.16 23.75 -5.03
CA ILE A 108 3.08 24.18 -4.11
C ILE A 108 2.08 25.10 -4.82
N ALA A 109 2.55 26.05 -5.62
CA ALA A 109 1.68 26.96 -6.38
C ALA A 109 0.76 26.24 -7.37
N ASN A 110 1.19 25.08 -7.87
CA ASN A 110 0.40 24.21 -8.75
C ASN A 110 -0.51 23.23 -8.00
N GLY A 111 -0.67 23.39 -6.68
CA GLY A 111 -1.50 22.51 -5.84
C GLY A 111 -0.80 21.19 -5.44
N GLY A 112 0.51 21.11 -5.66
CA GLY A 112 1.34 19.97 -5.28
C GLY A 112 1.79 19.98 -3.81
N LYS A 113 2.70 19.07 -3.48
CA LYS A 113 3.30 18.91 -2.15
C LYS A 113 4.82 18.83 -2.21
N VAL A 114 5.46 19.15 -1.10
CA VAL A 114 6.89 18.90 -0.86
C VAL A 114 7.02 18.00 0.35
N GLN A 115 7.49 16.77 0.13
CA GLN A 115 7.65 15.78 1.19
C GLN A 115 9.04 15.13 1.09
N GLY A 116 9.49 14.50 2.17
CA GLY A 116 10.77 13.82 2.15
C GLY A 116 10.90 12.69 3.15
N ILE A 117 12.04 12.01 3.07
CA ILE A 117 12.52 11.00 4.01
C ILE A 117 13.96 11.31 4.40
N CYS A 118 14.41 10.79 5.55
CA CYS A 118 15.80 10.89 6.00
C CYS A 118 16.52 9.55 5.80
N ALA A 119 17.53 9.49 4.93
CA ALA A 119 18.39 8.32 4.77
C ALA A 119 19.58 8.36 5.76
N PRO A 120 19.62 7.47 6.76
CA PRO A 120 20.62 7.54 7.83
C PRO A 120 22.03 7.20 7.32
N GLY A 121 23.04 7.91 7.82
CA GLY A 121 24.46 7.67 7.53
C GLY A 121 24.88 7.96 6.07
N CYS A 122 24.00 8.57 5.27
CA CYS A 122 24.20 8.76 3.83
C CYS A 122 24.79 10.13 3.45
N ALA A 123 25.21 10.97 4.40
CA ALA A 123 25.77 12.30 4.10
C ALA A 123 27.03 12.25 3.21
N THR A 124 27.75 11.13 3.21
CA THR A 124 28.97 10.91 2.43
C THR A 124 28.73 10.36 1.02
N TYR A 125 27.46 10.17 0.61
CA TYR A 125 27.12 9.68 -0.72
C TYR A 125 27.83 10.49 -1.81
N THR A 126 28.45 9.77 -2.73
CA THR A 126 29.15 10.34 -3.88
C THR A 126 28.17 10.94 -4.88
N ARG A 127 28.66 11.82 -5.77
CA ARG A 127 27.85 12.37 -6.86
C ARG A 127 27.21 11.28 -7.74
N SER A 128 27.90 10.16 -7.96
CA SER A 128 27.37 9.03 -8.72
C SER A 128 26.17 8.38 -8.00
N GLN A 129 26.30 8.14 -6.70
CA GLN A 129 25.20 7.56 -5.91
C GLN A 129 24.00 8.49 -5.84
N LEU A 130 24.21 9.81 -5.71
CA LEU A 130 23.12 10.79 -5.74
C LEU A 130 22.45 10.85 -7.13
N ASP A 131 23.23 10.74 -8.21
CA ASP A 131 22.71 10.69 -9.58
C ASP A 131 21.89 9.41 -9.85
N GLU A 132 22.31 8.27 -9.31
CA GLU A 132 21.54 7.01 -9.34
C GLU A 132 20.18 7.16 -8.65
N LEU A 133 20.14 7.75 -7.44
CA LEU A 133 18.88 8.00 -6.73
C LEU A 133 17.99 9.00 -7.48
N ASN A 134 18.59 10.02 -8.12
CA ASN A 134 17.84 10.97 -8.94
C ASN A 134 17.24 10.29 -10.17
N LYS A 135 17.99 9.43 -10.87
CA LYS A 135 17.48 8.64 -12.00
C LYS A 135 16.40 7.66 -11.58
N PHE A 136 16.53 7.05 -10.40
CA PHE A 136 15.50 6.20 -9.82
C PHE A 136 14.19 6.99 -9.63
N ALA A 137 14.26 8.16 -8.98
CA ALA A 137 13.09 9.03 -8.81
C ALA A 137 12.48 9.48 -10.14
N GLN A 138 13.31 9.84 -11.13
CA GLN A 138 12.86 10.22 -12.47
C GLN A 138 12.19 9.07 -13.23
N GLY A 139 12.66 7.83 -13.05
CA GLY A 139 12.04 6.64 -13.63
C GLY A 139 10.61 6.39 -13.12
N LEU A 140 10.25 6.95 -11.96
CA LEU A 140 8.92 6.90 -11.36
C LEU A 140 8.09 8.16 -11.65
N GLY A 141 8.58 9.06 -12.51
CA GLY A 141 7.85 10.25 -12.96
C GLY A 141 8.16 11.55 -12.22
N ALA A 142 9.05 11.56 -11.23
CA ALA A 142 9.49 12.81 -10.59
C ALA A 142 10.31 13.66 -11.56
N GLU A 143 10.20 14.99 -11.48
CA GLU A 143 11.07 15.89 -12.26
C GLU A 143 12.54 15.80 -11.79
N GLY A 144 12.74 15.57 -10.50
CA GLY A 144 14.05 15.34 -9.91
C GLY A 144 13.98 15.14 -8.39
N LEU A 145 15.09 14.68 -7.83
CA LEU A 145 15.29 14.43 -6.41
C LEU A 145 16.17 15.53 -5.82
N VAL A 146 15.65 16.23 -4.80
CA VAL A 146 16.43 17.18 -4.03
C VAL A 146 17.10 16.43 -2.89
N THR A 147 18.43 16.53 -2.82
CA THR A 147 19.23 15.88 -1.76
C THR A 147 19.90 16.92 -0.88
N ILE A 148 19.87 16.73 0.43
CA ILE A 148 20.54 17.61 1.41
C ILE A 148 21.36 16.75 2.36
N SER A 149 22.68 16.77 2.18
CA SER A 149 23.62 16.09 3.08
C SER A 149 23.90 16.97 4.29
N LEU A 150 23.67 16.42 5.49
CA LEU A 150 23.96 17.04 6.78
C LEU A 150 25.35 16.55 7.20
N GLY A 151 26.34 17.43 7.19
CA GLY A 151 27.76 17.05 7.31
C GLY A 151 28.10 16.03 8.41
N THR A 152 29.26 15.39 8.29
CA THR A 152 29.66 14.24 9.12
C THR A 152 30.37 14.61 10.43
N SER A 153 30.45 15.90 10.75
CA SER A 153 31.11 16.41 11.96
C SER A 153 30.40 15.86 13.19
N ALA A 154 31.15 15.42 14.20
CA ALA A 154 30.56 15.03 15.48
C ALA A 154 29.86 16.24 16.11
N GLY A 155 28.59 16.08 16.50
CA GLY A 155 27.78 17.16 17.05
C GLY A 155 26.28 16.91 16.86
N SER A 156 25.48 17.88 17.27
CA SER A 156 24.03 17.89 17.09
C SER A 156 23.63 18.76 15.88
N LEU A 157 22.36 18.72 15.46
CA LEU A 157 21.86 19.65 14.44
C LEU A 157 22.04 21.12 14.83
N ASN A 158 22.18 21.44 16.13
CA ASN A 158 22.47 22.81 16.57
C ASN A 158 23.84 23.30 16.07
N ASP A 159 24.80 22.39 15.92
CA ASP A 159 26.17 22.67 15.48
C ASP A 159 26.29 22.73 13.94
N LEU A 160 25.21 22.40 13.21
CA LEU A 160 25.18 22.46 11.75
C LEU A 160 25.39 23.90 11.29
N THR A 161 26.38 24.08 10.40
CA THR A 161 26.63 25.34 9.69
C THR A 161 26.31 25.16 8.20
N ILE A 162 26.08 26.26 7.48
CA ILE A 162 25.76 26.21 6.05
C ILE A 162 26.90 25.59 5.21
N GLU A 163 28.15 25.71 5.66
CA GLU A 163 29.34 25.14 5.01
C GLU A 163 29.39 23.60 5.11
N MET A 164 28.75 23.04 6.13
CA MET A 164 28.63 21.60 6.32
C MET A 164 27.51 20.99 5.46
N VAL A 165 26.59 21.80 4.93
CA VAL A 165 25.48 21.34 4.11
C VAL A 165 25.94 21.20 2.65
N ARG A 166 25.73 20.02 2.08
CA ARG A 166 25.95 19.79 0.65
C ARG A 166 24.62 19.55 -0.06
N SER A 167 24.21 20.52 -0.88
CA SER A 167 23.01 20.44 -1.72
C SER A 167 23.05 21.46 -2.84
N VAL A 168 22.43 21.14 -3.98
CA VAL A 168 22.14 22.13 -5.04
C VAL A 168 21.11 23.17 -4.55
N ALA A 169 20.25 22.79 -3.60
CA ALA A 169 19.25 23.67 -3.01
C ALA A 169 19.80 24.56 -1.89
N ALA A 170 21.01 24.30 -1.37
CA ALA A 170 21.56 24.97 -0.18
C ALA A 170 21.59 26.49 -0.30
N LYS A 171 21.92 27.03 -1.48
CA LYS A 171 21.97 28.49 -1.73
C LYS A 171 20.60 29.18 -1.73
N PHE A 172 19.52 28.40 -1.75
CA PHE A 172 18.14 28.89 -1.81
C PHE A 172 17.38 28.70 -0.49
N LEU A 173 17.98 28.01 0.46
CA LEU A 173 17.43 27.69 1.77
C LEU A 173 18.26 28.41 2.84
N THR A 174 17.59 28.90 3.88
CA THR A 174 18.30 29.37 5.07
C THR A 174 18.77 28.18 5.90
N LEU A 175 19.80 28.38 6.73
CA LEU A 175 20.25 27.34 7.66
C LEU A 175 19.12 26.89 8.60
N ASP A 176 18.29 27.83 9.04
CA ASP A 176 17.13 27.56 9.89
C ASP A 176 16.10 26.67 9.18
N GLN A 177 15.78 26.95 7.91
CA GLN A 177 14.90 26.09 7.11
C GLN A 177 15.45 24.66 6.97
N ILE A 178 16.76 24.51 6.74
CA ILE A 178 17.40 23.19 6.64
C ILE A 178 17.31 22.45 7.98
N LYS A 179 17.55 23.13 9.10
CA LYS A 179 17.41 22.54 10.45
C LYS A 179 15.97 22.11 10.72
N GLN A 180 14.98 22.95 10.42
CA GLN A 180 13.56 22.60 10.56
C GLN A 180 13.18 21.37 9.71
N MET A 181 13.65 21.30 8.46
CA MET A 181 13.43 20.13 7.60
C MET A 181 14.09 18.87 8.18
N ALA A 182 15.34 18.98 8.64
CA ALA A 182 16.08 17.88 9.25
C ALA A 182 15.39 17.36 10.52
N GLU A 183 15.00 18.26 11.43
CA GLU A 183 14.27 17.91 12.65
C GLU A 183 12.93 17.22 12.34
N ARG A 184 12.17 17.74 11.36
CA ARG A 184 10.89 17.14 10.96
C ARG A 184 11.05 15.74 10.40
N LEU A 185 12.14 15.49 9.68
CA LEU A 185 12.49 14.18 9.14
C LEU A 185 13.21 13.27 10.16
N GLY A 186 13.42 13.73 11.40
CA GLY A 186 14.13 12.97 12.42
C GLY A 186 15.60 12.71 12.07
N ALA A 187 16.22 13.60 11.29
CA ALA A 187 17.58 13.46 10.80
C ALA A 187 18.62 13.89 11.84
N ASN A 188 19.80 13.30 11.75
CA ASN A 188 20.98 13.65 12.53
C ASN A 188 22.13 14.13 11.62
N MET A 189 23.19 14.65 12.25
CA MET A 189 24.46 14.86 11.54
C MET A 189 24.95 13.53 10.95
N GLY A 190 25.42 13.55 9.70
CA GLY A 190 25.80 12.35 8.96
C GLY A 190 24.70 11.75 8.09
N ASP A 191 23.48 12.30 8.12
CA ASP A 191 22.35 11.80 7.33
C ASP A 191 22.12 12.57 6.02
N LEU A 192 21.29 12.01 5.15
CA LEU A 192 20.92 12.58 3.86
C LEU A 192 19.40 12.75 3.77
N LEU A 193 18.93 13.99 3.60
CA LEU A 193 17.51 14.24 3.31
C LEU A 193 17.26 13.98 1.83
N LEU A 194 16.21 13.24 1.52
CA LEU A 194 15.72 12.95 0.18
C LEU A 194 14.33 13.58 0.05
N ILE A 195 14.19 14.59 -0.80
CA ILE A 195 13.00 15.43 -0.88
C ILE A 195 12.46 15.45 -2.32
N ILE A 196 11.17 15.19 -2.46
CA ILE A 196 10.42 15.26 -3.71
C ILE A 196 9.40 16.39 -3.63
N ALA A 197 9.25 17.10 -4.74
CA ALA A 197 8.28 18.18 -4.89
C ALA A 197 7.51 17.96 -6.19
N GLY A 198 6.18 17.94 -6.13
CA GLY A 198 5.36 17.68 -7.32
C GLY A 198 3.90 17.39 -7.00
N GLU A 199 3.24 16.73 -7.95
CA GLU A 199 1.86 16.25 -7.81
C GLU A 199 1.77 15.20 -6.68
N PRO A 200 0.73 15.23 -5.80
CA PRO A 200 0.63 14.35 -4.65
C PRO A 200 0.78 12.84 -4.92
N GLY A 201 0.15 12.32 -5.99
CA GLY A 201 0.27 10.92 -6.40
C GLY A 201 1.71 10.53 -6.74
N VAL A 202 2.39 11.35 -7.55
CA VAL A 202 3.81 11.14 -7.90
C VAL A 202 4.71 11.25 -6.67
N VAL A 203 4.50 12.23 -5.79
CA VAL A 203 5.28 12.42 -4.56
C VAL A 203 5.17 11.18 -3.66
N ASN A 204 3.96 10.70 -3.42
CA ASN A 204 3.71 9.51 -2.59
C ASN A 204 4.38 8.27 -3.18
N LEU A 205 4.17 8.01 -4.47
CA LEU A 205 4.76 6.86 -5.17
C LEU A 205 6.30 6.88 -5.07
N VAL A 206 6.91 8.00 -5.43
CA VAL A 206 8.38 8.11 -5.49
C VAL A 206 8.99 7.96 -4.09
N LEU A 207 8.40 8.55 -3.06
CA LEU A 207 8.92 8.45 -1.69
C LEU A 207 8.68 7.07 -1.07
N ALA A 208 7.57 6.40 -1.38
CA ALA A 208 7.33 5.02 -0.97
C ALA A 208 8.41 4.08 -1.54
N GLU A 209 8.69 4.20 -2.84
CA GLU A 209 9.70 3.40 -3.52
C GLU A 209 11.13 3.76 -3.10
N LEU A 210 11.46 5.05 -2.92
CA LEU A 210 12.74 5.47 -2.36
C LEU A 210 12.94 4.93 -0.95
N ARG A 211 11.89 4.93 -0.13
CA ARG A 211 11.94 4.35 1.22
C ARG A 211 12.31 2.87 1.17
N GLN A 212 11.67 2.08 0.30
CA GLN A 212 11.98 0.67 0.13
C GLN A 212 13.41 0.45 -0.40
N GLU A 213 13.82 1.21 -1.40
CA GLU A 213 15.16 1.12 -1.96
C GLU A 213 16.24 1.48 -0.94
N MET A 214 16.02 2.52 -0.12
CA MET A 214 16.94 2.87 0.97
C MET A 214 16.92 1.83 2.09
N GLY A 215 15.76 1.28 2.45
CA GLY A 215 15.65 0.16 3.38
C GLY A 215 16.49 -1.05 2.94
N ARG A 216 16.50 -1.36 1.65
CA ARG A 216 17.30 -2.43 1.04
C ARG A 216 18.80 -2.09 1.02
N ARG A 217 19.18 -0.92 0.52
CA ARG A 217 20.60 -0.49 0.43
C ARG A 217 21.27 -0.43 1.80
N LEU A 218 20.53 0.03 2.81
CA LEU A 218 21.02 0.21 4.18
C LEU A 218 20.75 -1.00 5.08
N LYS A 219 20.08 -2.04 4.57
CA LYS A 219 19.74 -3.26 5.29
C LYS A 219 19.00 -2.98 6.61
N LEU A 220 18.01 -2.09 6.56
CA LEU A 220 17.28 -1.64 7.74
C LEU A 220 16.24 -2.64 8.22
N ALA A 221 15.74 -3.50 7.32
CA ALA A 221 14.79 -4.54 7.68
C ALA A 221 15.52 -5.73 8.33
N GLU A 222 15.20 -6.02 9.59
CA GLU A 222 15.69 -7.24 10.26
C GLU A 222 15.06 -8.49 9.62
N PRO A 223 15.86 -9.46 9.14
CA PRO A 223 15.34 -10.66 8.47
C PRO A 223 14.45 -11.55 9.35
N GLU A 224 14.76 -11.62 10.65
CA GLU A 224 14.09 -12.49 11.62
C GLU A 224 12.87 -11.81 12.29
N LEU A 225 12.58 -10.56 11.91
CA LEU A 225 11.43 -9.81 12.39
C LEU A 225 10.28 -9.92 11.40
N PHE A 226 9.15 -10.46 11.84
CA PHE A 226 7.90 -10.50 11.10
C PHE A 226 6.93 -9.48 11.70
N VAL A 227 6.62 -8.45 10.93
CA VAL A 227 5.66 -7.41 11.33
C VAL A 227 4.41 -7.57 10.49
N PHE A 228 3.40 -8.19 11.09
CA PHE A 228 2.03 -8.15 10.59
C PHE A 228 1.38 -6.85 11.02
N ALA A 229 0.53 -6.29 10.17
CA ALA A 229 -0.30 -5.14 10.51
C ALA A 229 -1.62 -5.18 9.74
N PHE A 230 -2.59 -4.40 10.21
CA PHE A 230 -3.83 -4.16 9.50
C PHE A 230 -3.88 -2.73 8.99
N ILE A 231 -4.27 -2.58 7.73
CA ILE A 231 -4.70 -1.30 7.19
C ILE A 231 -6.23 -1.29 7.18
N VAL A 232 -6.84 -0.24 7.71
CA VAL A 232 -8.31 -0.12 7.87
C VAL A 232 -8.80 1.21 7.31
N ASP A 233 -10.11 1.43 7.27
CA ASP A 233 -10.71 2.72 6.87
C ASP A 233 -10.29 3.19 5.47
N PHE A 234 -10.17 2.25 4.54
CA PHE A 234 -9.97 2.55 3.13
C PHE A 234 -11.11 3.43 2.58
N PRO A 235 -10.86 4.25 1.54
CA PRO A 235 -11.93 4.85 0.76
C PRO A 235 -12.84 3.76 0.19
N LEU A 236 -14.14 3.99 0.15
CA LEU A 236 -15.08 3.08 -0.52
C LEU A 236 -14.93 3.15 -2.04
N LEU A 237 -14.72 4.37 -2.54
CA LEU A 237 -14.70 4.69 -3.96
C LEU A 237 -13.46 5.53 -4.28
N LYS A 238 -12.83 5.24 -5.41
CA LYS A 238 -11.86 6.14 -6.05
C LYS A 238 -12.43 6.69 -7.33
N ARG A 239 -11.88 7.82 -7.76
CA ARG A 239 -12.21 8.41 -9.06
C ARG A 239 -11.16 7.99 -10.07
N SER A 240 -11.61 7.37 -11.15
CA SER A 240 -10.79 7.02 -12.29
C SER A 240 -10.18 8.27 -12.92
N GLU A 241 -8.86 8.37 -13.00
CA GLU A 241 -8.19 9.48 -13.69
C GLU A 241 -8.48 9.46 -15.19
N GLU A 242 -8.64 8.26 -15.77
CA GLU A 242 -8.89 8.05 -17.19
C GLU A 242 -10.33 8.39 -17.59
N THR A 243 -11.30 7.86 -16.85
CA THR A 243 -12.73 7.97 -17.22
C THR A 243 -13.48 9.04 -16.45
N GLY A 244 -12.92 9.53 -15.34
CA GLY A 244 -13.55 10.47 -14.42
C GLY A 244 -14.71 9.86 -13.61
N ARG A 245 -14.99 8.56 -13.77
CA ARG A 245 -16.07 7.84 -13.08
C ARG A 245 -15.63 7.32 -11.71
N TRP A 246 -16.60 7.00 -10.86
CA TRP A 246 -16.32 6.29 -9.62
C TRP A 246 -16.06 4.82 -9.90
N GLU A 247 -15.03 4.30 -9.27
CA GLU A 247 -14.67 2.89 -9.24
C GLU A 247 -14.63 2.45 -7.77
N SER A 248 -14.92 1.16 -7.54
CA SER A 248 -14.76 0.57 -6.21
C SER A 248 -13.26 0.48 -5.89
N GLU A 249 -12.88 0.85 -4.67
CA GLU A 249 -11.48 0.69 -4.24
C GLU A 249 -11.12 -0.80 -4.08
N HIS A 250 -12.07 -1.60 -3.58
CA HIS A 250 -11.95 -3.04 -3.44
C HIS A 250 -12.98 -3.77 -4.33
N HIS A 251 -14.03 -4.37 -3.77
CA HIS A 251 -15.13 -4.96 -4.55
C HIS A 251 -16.45 -4.22 -4.28
N PRO A 252 -17.41 -4.24 -5.22
CA PRO A 252 -18.61 -3.39 -5.16
C PRO A 252 -19.63 -3.77 -4.06
N PHE A 253 -19.35 -4.81 -3.27
CA PHE A 253 -20.21 -5.29 -2.18
C PHE A 253 -19.70 -4.88 -0.79
N THR A 254 -18.58 -4.15 -0.72
CA THR A 254 -18.02 -3.65 0.53
C THR A 254 -18.97 -2.64 1.17
N ALA A 255 -19.26 -2.80 2.45
CA ALA A 255 -20.10 -1.87 3.20
C ALA A 255 -19.36 -0.55 3.48
N PRO A 256 -20.05 0.61 3.38
CA PRO A 256 -19.55 1.86 3.94
C PRO A 256 -19.53 1.81 5.48
N ARG A 257 -18.73 2.67 6.10
CA ARG A 257 -18.91 3.04 7.51
C ARG A 257 -20.30 3.63 7.70
N ASP A 258 -21.00 3.25 8.77
CA ASP A 258 -22.43 3.56 8.93
C ASP A 258 -22.66 5.08 9.03
N GLU A 259 -21.75 5.78 9.70
CA GLU A 259 -21.76 7.24 9.83
C GLU A 259 -21.49 7.99 8.51
N ASP A 260 -20.88 7.31 7.53
CA ASP A 260 -20.53 7.90 6.24
C ASP A 260 -21.60 7.62 5.16
N VAL A 261 -22.60 6.76 5.42
CA VAL A 261 -23.68 6.44 4.46
C VAL A 261 -24.38 7.69 3.88
N PRO A 262 -24.69 8.75 4.65
CA PRO A 262 -25.27 9.97 4.10
C PRO A 262 -24.36 10.71 3.10
N LEU A 263 -23.03 10.49 3.16
CA LEU A 263 -22.08 11.12 2.24
C LEU A 263 -22.13 10.49 0.84
N LEU A 264 -22.73 9.31 0.66
CA LEU A 264 -22.90 8.70 -0.66
C LEU A 264 -23.65 9.62 -1.65
N ASP A 265 -24.58 10.46 -1.15
CA ASP A 265 -25.37 11.37 -2.00
C ASP A 265 -24.68 12.71 -2.27
N THR A 266 -23.72 13.10 -1.44
CA THR A 266 -23.19 14.47 -1.41
C THR A 266 -21.70 14.56 -1.66
N ALA A 267 -20.92 13.63 -1.11
CA ALA A 267 -19.47 13.58 -1.22
C ALA A 267 -18.97 12.12 -1.21
N PRO A 268 -19.30 11.31 -2.24
CA PRO A 268 -18.99 9.87 -2.27
C PRO A 268 -17.50 9.55 -2.10
N GLY A 269 -16.60 10.42 -2.59
CA GLY A 269 -15.14 10.26 -2.41
C GLY A 269 -14.64 10.45 -0.97
N ARG A 270 -15.51 10.80 -0.01
CA ARG A 270 -15.18 10.89 1.42
C ARG A 270 -15.70 9.71 2.23
N VAL A 271 -16.43 8.79 1.60
CA VAL A 271 -17.03 7.63 2.27
C VAL A 271 -15.92 6.62 2.57
N ARG A 272 -15.75 6.27 3.83
CA ARG A 272 -14.86 5.17 4.24
C ARG A 272 -15.59 3.84 4.14
N ALA A 273 -14.85 2.81 3.78
CA ALA A 273 -15.30 1.43 3.75
C ALA A 273 -15.01 0.73 5.08
N LYS A 274 -15.87 -0.23 5.42
CA LYS A 274 -15.59 -1.30 6.40
C LYS A 274 -14.69 -2.35 5.76
N HIS A 275 -13.57 -1.91 5.20
CA HIS A 275 -12.57 -2.72 4.51
C HIS A 275 -11.28 -2.69 5.31
N TYR A 276 -10.60 -3.84 5.31
CA TYR A 276 -9.34 -4.05 5.99
C TYR A 276 -8.45 -4.96 5.18
N ASP A 277 -7.18 -4.60 5.12
CA ASP A 277 -6.12 -5.41 4.56
C ASP A 277 -5.19 -5.88 5.68
N MET A 278 -4.69 -7.10 5.55
CA MET A 278 -3.64 -7.64 6.36
C MET A 278 -2.34 -7.63 5.57
N ILE A 279 -1.31 -7.04 6.15
CA ILE A 279 0.01 -6.92 5.53
C ILE A 279 1.05 -7.63 6.39
N CYS A 280 2.14 -8.07 5.75
CA CYS A 280 3.32 -8.59 6.43
C CYS A 280 4.58 -8.15 5.68
N ASN A 281 5.49 -7.46 6.37
CA ASN A 281 6.82 -7.09 5.84
C ASN A 281 6.77 -6.39 4.45
N GLY A 282 5.75 -5.55 4.22
CA GLY A 282 5.57 -4.82 2.96
C GLY A 282 4.74 -5.54 1.89
N TYR A 283 4.24 -6.75 2.18
CA TYR A 283 3.33 -7.47 1.30
C TYR A 283 1.91 -7.43 1.84
N GLU A 284 0.95 -7.16 0.97
CA GLU A 284 -0.45 -7.47 1.20
C GLU A 284 -0.63 -9.00 1.17
N ILE A 285 -0.98 -9.59 2.31
CA ILE A 285 -1.16 -11.05 2.44
C ILE A 285 -2.64 -11.46 2.46
N GLY A 286 -3.54 -10.49 2.57
CA GLY A 286 -4.97 -10.71 2.36
C GLY A 286 -5.77 -9.45 2.61
N GLY A 287 -7.03 -9.50 2.19
CA GLY A 287 -7.95 -8.37 2.24
C GLY A 287 -9.39 -8.82 2.40
N GLY A 288 -10.19 -7.99 3.05
CA GLY A 288 -11.54 -8.36 3.46
C GLY A 288 -12.41 -7.17 3.78
N SER A 289 -13.71 -7.39 3.86
CA SER A 289 -14.63 -6.34 4.26
C SER A 289 -15.87 -6.91 4.91
N LEU A 290 -16.54 -6.06 5.71
CA LEU A 290 -17.95 -6.26 5.99
C LEU A 290 -18.74 -5.98 4.71
N ARG A 291 -19.77 -6.77 4.45
CA ARG A 291 -20.55 -6.72 3.22
C ARG A 291 -21.81 -5.89 3.39
N ILE A 292 -22.25 -5.29 2.29
CA ILE A 292 -23.61 -4.76 2.19
C ILE A 292 -24.56 -5.96 2.17
N TYR A 293 -25.56 -5.93 3.05
CA TYR A 293 -26.55 -7.00 3.18
C TYR A 293 -27.99 -6.52 2.93
N THR A 294 -28.17 -5.28 2.44
CA THR A 294 -29.47 -4.72 2.05
C THR A 294 -29.49 -4.34 0.58
N SER A 295 -30.58 -4.72 -0.11
CA SER A 295 -30.75 -4.47 -1.56
C SER A 295 -30.73 -2.98 -1.89
N GLU A 296 -31.37 -2.16 -1.07
CA GLU A 296 -31.44 -0.70 -1.26
C GLU A 296 -30.05 -0.06 -1.28
N LEU A 297 -29.21 -0.36 -0.27
CA LEU A 297 -27.86 0.20 -0.19
C LEU A 297 -26.97 -0.34 -1.31
N GLN A 298 -27.08 -1.63 -1.64
CA GLN A 298 -26.27 -2.23 -2.70
C GLN A 298 -26.60 -1.62 -4.08
N ARG A 299 -27.88 -1.41 -4.38
CA ARG A 299 -28.33 -0.71 -5.60
C ARG A 299 -27.79 0.71 -5.66
N LYS A 300 -27.78 1.43 -4.53
CA LYS A 300 -27.21 2.79 -4.44
C LYS A 300 -25.73 2.80 -4.81
N VAL A 301 -24.95 1.86 -4.27
CA VAL A 301 -23.51 1.74 -4.61
C VAL A 301 -23.32 1.40 -6.09
N PHE A 302 -24.10 0.46 -6.65
CA PHE A 302 -24.01 0.17 -8.08
C PHE A 302 -24.34 1.37 -8.98
N ARG A 303 -25.34 2.17 -8.63
CA ARG A 303 -25.66 3.39 -9.39
C ARG A 303 -24.50 4.40 -9.34
N LEU A 304 -23.82 4.53 -8.21
CA LEU A 304 -22.62 5.38 -8.10
C LEU A 304 -21.48 4.89 -9.00
N LEU A 305 -21.33 3.56 -9.13
CA LEU A 305 -20.39 2.92 -10.06
C LEU A 305 -20.82 3.01 -11.53
N GLY A 306 -21.98 3.60 -11.81
CA GLY A 306 -22.46 3.88 -13.17
C GLY A 306 -23.32 2.79 -13.80
N TYR A 307 -23.76 1.79 -13.04
CA TYR A 307 -24.69 0.78 -13.53
C TYR A 307 -26.12 1.34 -13.60
N SER A 308 -26.83 1.07 -14.69
CA SER A 308 -28.27 1.28 -14.81
C SER A 308 -29.05 0.22 -14.04
N ASP A 309 -30.30 0.51 -13.66
CA ASP A 309 -31.15 -0.48 -12.96
C ASP A 309 -31.32 -1.78 -13.75
N ALA A 310 -31.40 -1.70 -15.08
CA ALA A 310 -31.50 -2.89 -15.94
C ALA A 310 -30.20 -3.74 -15.92
N GLU A 311 -29.02 -3.11 -15.92
CA GLU A 311 -27.75 -3.82 -15.80
C GLU A 311 -27.60 -4.45 -14.42
N ILE A 312 -28.03 -3.75 -13.37
CA ILE A 312 -28.03 -4.27 -12.00
C ILE A 312 -28.90 -5.53 -11.91
N ASP A 313 -30.11 -5.49 -12.46
CA ASP A 313 -31.03 -6.64 -12.39
C ASP A 313 -30.50 -7.84 -13.18
N VAL A 314 -29.93 -7.61 -14.37
CA VAL A 314 -29.37 -8.69 -15.21
C VAL A 314 -28.13 -9.33 -14.56
N GLN A 315 -27.22 -8.53 -14.01
CA GLN A 315 -25.95 -9.03 -13.49
C GLN A 315 -26.04 -9.51 -12.04
N PHE A 316 -26.81 -8.82 -11.20
CA PHE A 316 -26.80 -8.99 -9.74
C PHE A 316 -28.19 -9.21 -9.13
N GLY A 317 -29.26 -9.26 -9.94
CA GLY A 317 -30.64 -9.37 -9.45
C GLY A 317 -30.89 -10.58 -8.55
N HIS A 318 -30.30 -11.73 -8.89
CA HIS A 318 -30.38 -12.97 -8.09
C HIS A 318 -29.83 -12.78 -6.66
N MET A 319 -28.71 -12.07 -6.50
CA MET A 319 -28.10 -11.78 -5.20
C MET A 319 -28.92 -10.74 -4.42
N LEU A 320 -29.40 -9.70 -5.11
CA LEU A 320 -30.26 -8.67 -4.50
C LEU A 320 -31.59 -9.25 -4.01
N GLU A 321 -32.16 -10.22 -4.72
CA GLU A 321 -33.34 -10.97 -4.26
C GLU A 321 -33.01 -11.81 -3.02
N ALA A 322 -31.83 -12.44 -2.97
CA ALA A 322 -31.40 -13.19 -1.80
C ALA A 322 -31.33 -12.33 -0.52
N PHE A 323 -30.96 -11.05 -0.64
CA PHE A 323 -30.95 -10.11 0.49
C PHE A 323 -32.35 -9.90 1.10
N GLU A 324 -33.41 -9.91 0.28
CA GLU A 324 -34.79 -9.72 0.72
C GLU A 324 -35.34 -10.90 1.55
N TYR A 325 -34.74 -12.09 1.44
CA TYR A 325 -35.09 -13.25 2.26
C TYR A 325 -34.43 -13.23 3.65
N GLY A 326 -33.80 -12.12 4.04
CA GLY A 326 -33.21 -11.92 5.36
C GLY A 326 -31.73 -12.30 5.44
N ALA A 327 -30.92 -11.81 4.48
CA ALA A 327 -29.46 -11.95 4.57
C ALA A 327 -28.93 -11.30 5.87
N PRO A 328 -28.14 -12.02 6.68
CA PRO A 328 -27.61 -11.47 7.92
C PRO A 328 -26.51 -10.43 7.62
N PRO A 329 -26.17 -9.55 8.57
CA PRO A 329 -24.89 -8.86 8.56
C PRO A 329 -23.77 -9.90 8.45
N HIS A 330 -22.85 -9.70 7.52
CA HIS A 330 -21.76 -10.65 7.25
C HIS A 330 -20.51 -9.94 6.76
N GLY A 331 -19.39 -10.62 6.87
CA GLY A 331 -18.09 -10.14 6.44
C GLY A 331 -17.10 -11.27 6.34
N GLY A 332 -16.01 -11.00 5.63
CA GLY A 332 -15.01 -12.01 5.36
C GLY A 332 -13.64 -11.44 5.08
N ILE A 333 -12.70 -12.34 4.84
CA ILE A 333 -11.33 -12.05 4.44
C ILE A 333 -10.80 -13.18 3.59
N ALA A 334 -10.07 -12.84 2.54
CA ALA A 334 -9.36 -13.81 1.70
C ALA A 334 -7.85 -13.58 1.82
N LEU A 335 -7.13 -14.62 2.19
CA LEU A 335 -5.68 -14.59 2.40
C LEU A 335 -4.97 -15.27 1.23
N GLY A 336 -3.97 -14.60 0.64
CA GLY A 336 -3.12 -15.16 -0.41
C GLY A 336 -2.13 -16.18 0.15
N LEU A 337 -2.49 -17.46 0.13
CA LEU A 337 -1.71 -18.52 0.76
C LEU A 337 -0.31 -18.64 0.15
N ASP A 338 -0.19 -18.47 -1.17
CA ASP A 338 1.10 -18.54 -1.86
C ASP A 338 2.07 -17.44 -1.35
N ARG A 339 1.58 -16.22 -1.08
CA ARG A 339 2.41 -15.14 -0.51
C ARG A 339 2.82 -15.44 0.92
N ILE A 340 1.92 -16.00 1.72
CA ILE A 340 2.20 -16.38 3.11
C ILE A 340 3.30 -17.44 3.16
N VAL A 341 3.20 -18.48 2.33
CA VAL A 341 4.21 -19.54 2.26
C VAL A 341 5.53 -18.99 1.73
N MET A 342 5.53 -18.13 0.71
CA MET A 342 6.73 -17.44 0.20
C MET A 342 7.47 -16.69 1.31
N LEU A 343 6.74 -15.88 2.10
CA LEU A 343 7.34 -15.13 3.20
C LEU A 343 7.93 -16.07 4.27
N LEU A 344 7.18 -17.08 4.71
CA LEU A 344 7.64 -18.03 5.73
C LEU A 344 8.82 -18.90 5.27
N ALA A 345 8.89 -19.20 3.97
CA ALA A 345 9.99 -19.92 3.35
C ALA A 345 11.24 -19.02 3.17
N GLY A 346 11.08 -17.70 3.17
CA GLY A 346 12.16 -16.75 2.91
C GLY A 346 12.48 -16.61 1.42
N GLU A 347 11.50 -16.87 0.56
CA GLU A 347 11.65 -16.83 -0.90
C GLU A 347 11.29 -15.44 -1.46
N GLU A 348 11.89 -15.09 -2.60
CA GLU A 348 11.67 -13.79 -3.26
C GLU A 348 10.47 -13.78 -4.22
N THR A 349 9.96 -14.95 -4.60
CA THR A 349 8.84 -15.08 -5.53
C THR A 349 7.93 -16.25 -5.17
N ILE A 350 6.62 -16.08 -5.40
CA ILE A 350 5.63 -17.14 -5.16
C ILE A 350 5.83 -18.35 -6.08
N ARG A 351 6.64 -18.22 -7.14
CA ARG A 351 6.96 -19.34 -8.03
C ARG A 351 7.73 -20.45 -7.33
N GLU A 352 8.53 -20.12 -6.31
CA GLU A 352 9.31 -21.12 -5.55
C GLU A 352 8.43 -21.95 -4.61
N VAL A 353 7.19 -21.53 -4.36
CA VAL A 353 6.25 -22.21 -3.45
C VAL A 353 5.05 -22.83 -4.19
N ILE A 354 5.05 -22.78 -5.52
CA ILE A 354 4.05 -23.39 -6.39
C ILE A 354 4.72 -24.52 -7.17
N ALA A 355 4.15 -25.73 -7.14
CA ALA A 355 4.77 -26.90 -7.77
C ALA A 355 4.98 -26.76 -9.30
N PHE A 356 4.02 -26.13 -10.00
CA PHE A 356 4.06 -25.93 -11.46
C PHE A 356 3.64 -24.49 -11.82
N PRO A 357 4.49 -23.48 -11.56
CA PRO A 357 4.16 -22.09 -11.79
C PRO A 357 4.18 -21.74 -13.29
N LYS A 358 3.50 -20.66 -13.65
CA LYS A 358 3.55 -20.10 -15.01
C LYS A 358 4.61 -19.01 -15.10
N ASN A 359 5.16 -18.82 -16.31
CA ASN A 359 6.08 -17.73 -16.61
C ASN A 359 5.33 -16.38 -16.73
N GLN A 360 6.04 -15.31 -17.11
CA GLN A 360 5.44 -13.97 -17.18
C GLN A 360 4.33 -13.82 -18.24
N SER A 361 4.34 -14.69 -19.25
CA SER A 361 3.36 -14.73 -20.34
C SER A 361 2.26 -15.76 -20.09
N ALA A 362 2.03 -16.14 -18.81
CA ALA A 362 1.09 -17.18 -18.39
C ALA A 362 1.31 -18.55 -19.06
N VAL A 363 2.54 -18.84 -19.52
CA VAL A 363 2.90 -20.11 -20.15
C VAL A 363 3.44 -21.10 -19.11
N ASP A 364 2.92 -22.33 -19.18
CA ASP A 364 3.48 -23.50 -18.50
C ASP A 364 4.58 -24.12 -19.36
N LEU A 365 5.82 -23.98 -18.92
CA LEU A 365 6.98 -24.52 -19.65
C LEU A 365 7.16 -26.04 -19.45
N THR A 366 6.57 -26.61 -18.40
CA THR A 366 6.64 -28.05 -18.12
C THR A 366 5.73 -28.83 -19.05
N PHE A 367 4.51 -28.32 -19.26
CA PHE A 367 3.48 -28.98 -20.05
C PHE A 367 3.25 -28.35 -21.43
N ASN A 368 3.97 -27.28 -21.78
CA ASN A 368 3.77 -26.50 -23.01
C ASN A 368 2.32 -26.03 -23.17
N ALA A 369 1.78 -25.38 -22.14
CA ALA A 369 0.42 -24.85 -22.13
C ALA A 369 0.42 -23.30 -22.08
N PRO A 370 -0.55 -22.61 -22.72
CA PRO A 370 -1.63 -23.18 -23.53
C PRO A 370 -1.13 -23.73 -24.87
N SER A 371 -1.92 -24.59 -25.50
CA SER A 371 -1.63 -25.18 -26.82
C SER A 371 -2.82 -24.98 -27.77
N GLN A 372 -2.58 -25.11 -29.07
CA GLN A 372 -3.63 -24.98 -30.07
C GLN A 372 -4.68 -26.09 -29.89
N ARG A 373 -5.96 -25.70 -29.80
CA ARG A 373 -7.06 -26.66 -29.79
C ARG A 373 -7.12 -27.40 -31.13
N LEU A 374 -7.21 -28.73 -31.09
CA LEU A 374 -7.51 -29.54 -32.26
C LEU A 374 -8.96 -29.29 -32.71
N GLU A 375 -9.12 -28.82 -33.95
CA GLU A 375 -10.42 -28.83 -34.62
C GLU A 375 -10.69 -30.26 -35.12
N MET A 376 -11.68 -30.93 -34.53
CA MET A 376 -12.14 -32.23 -35.00
C MET A 376 -13.05 -32.03 -36.22
N PRO A 377 -12.92 -32.81 -37.30
CA PRO A 377 -13.91 -32.82 -38.38
C PRO A 377 -15.27 -33.20 -37.80
N GLY A 378 -16.29 -32.37 -38.11
CA GLY A 378 -17.66 -32.50 -37.59
C GLY A 378 -18.47 -33.63 -38.18
#